data_AF-A0A7K9S8Q7-F1
#
_entry.id   AF-A0A7K9S8Q7-F1
#
_cell.length_a   1.000
_cell.length_b   1.000
_cell.length_c   1.000
_cell.angle_alpha   90.00
_cell.angle_beta   90.00
_cell.angle_gamma   90.00
#
_symmetry.space_group_name_H-M   'P 1'
#
loop_
_entity.id
_entity.type
_entity.pdbx_description
1 polymer ?
#
loop_
_entity_poly.entity_id
_entity_poly.type
_entity_poly.pdbx_seq_one_letter_code
_entity_poly.pdbx_strand_id
1 'polypeptide(L)'
;QAYLSYSNIAALTHLGSKPGWDITKTLDNVRIWTHEEGAVLSFKVEMQVKVPSHIAFSLLSDFSLRQHWDRHFLTCKLLQTVSEEEKIYHVTSAPLTGHKPRDFVVLVSQRQPCRPQEPYMVAVRSVTLRTVPPSPEFCRSEILCAGFQIHSKSSSSCTVCYFNQVTSGVMPYLAANLTGSSKSIEDTALECIKFLE
;
A
#
# COMPACT_ATOMS: atom_id res chain seq x y z
N GLN A 1 -14.91 -12.21 -12.34
CA GLN A 1 -14.14 -10.95 -12.23
C GLN A 1 -14.63 -10.12 -11.04
N ALA A 2 -15.92 -9.79 -10.93
CA ALA A 2 -16.49 -9.06 -9.78
C ALA A 2 -16.18 -9.65 -8.38
N TYR A 3 -16.08 -10.98 -8.25
CA TYR A 3 -15.71 -11.65 -6.99
C TYR A 3 -14.28 -11.33 -6.50
N LEU A 4 -13.33 -11.08 -7.42
CA LEU A 4 -11.95 -10.77 -7.05
C LEU A 4 -11.82 -9.33 -6.52
N SER A 5 -12.58 -8.39 -7.10
CA SER A 5 -12.66 -7.00 -6.64
C SER A 5 -13.26 -6.86 -5.25
N TYR A 6 -14.43 -7.46 -5.05
CA TYR A 6 -15.10 -7.46 -3.75
C TYR A 6 -14.21 -8.08 -2.68
N SER A 7 -13.52 -9.17 -3.02
CA SER A 7 -12.57 -9.82 -2.12
C SER A 7 -11.40 -8.90 -1.73
N ASN A 8 -10.85 -8.11 -2.64
CA ASN A 8 -9.70 -7.24 -2.37
C ASN A 8 -10.08 -6.05 -1.46
N ILE A 9 -11.16 -5.34 -1.80
CA ILE A 9 -11.67 -4.23 -0.98
C ILE A 9 -12.12 -4.73 0.41
N ALA A 10 -12.81 -5.87 0.49
CA ALA A 10 -13.22 -6.46 1.75
C ALA A 10 -12.02 -6.87 2.62
N ALA A 11 -10.96 -7.43 2.02
CA ALA A 11 -9.75 -7.79 2.75
C ALA A 11 -9.07 -6.55 3.38
N LEU A 12 -8.93 -5.46 2.63
CA LEU A 12 -8.37 -4.21 3.16
C LEU A 12 -9.26 -3.60 4.26
N THR A 13 -10.58 -3.65 4.06
CA THR A 13 -11.55 -3.19 5.07
C THR A 13 -11.41 -3.99 6.36
N HIS A 14 -11.31 -5.31 6.24
CA HIS A 14 -11.12 -6.20 7.38
C HIS A 14 -9.81 -5.91 8.11
N LEU A 15 -8.69 -5.76 7.38
CA LEU A 15 -7.39 -5.41 7.96
C LEU A 15 -7.45 -4.09 8.74
N GLY A 16 -8.04 -3.04 8.15
CA GLY A 16 -8.19 -1.75 8.82
C GLY A 16 -9.10 -1.77 10.05
N SER A 17 -10.04 -2.72 10.11
CA SER A 17 -10.98 -2.89 11.24
C SER A 17 -10.45 -3.74 12.40
N LYS A 18 -9.28 -4.37 12.25
CA LYS A 18 -8.73 -5.23 13.31
C LYS A 18 -8.52 -4.43 14.61
N PRO A 19 -8.90 -4.97 15.77
CA PRO A 19 -8.53 -4.39 17.05
C PRO A 19 -7.06 -4.66 17.38
N GLY A 20 -6.52 -3.99 18.39
CA GLY A 20 -5.17 -4.27 18.90
C GLY A 20 -4.04 -3.79 17.98
N TRP A 21 -4.17 -2.58 17.42
CA TRP A 21 -3.06 -1.88 16.77
C TRP A 21 -2.23 -1.15 17.82
N ASP A 22 -0.95 -1.48 17.92
CA ASP A 22 -0.02 -0.84 18.85
C ASP A 22 0.71 0.30 18.16
N ILE A 23 0.71 1.50 18.76
CA ILE A 23 1.49 2.63 18.23
C ILE A 23 2.97 2.35 18.48
N THR A 24 3.75 2.24 17.41
CA THR A 24 5.20 2.08 17.53
C THR A 24 5.92 3.42 17.46
N LYS A 25 5.41 4.36 16.65
CA LYS A 25 6.04 5.67 16.45
C LYS A 25 5.02 6.77 16.18
N THR A 26 5.30 7.95 16.71
CA THR A 26 4.52 9.18 16.47
C THR A 26 5.47 10.30 16.06
N LEU A 27 5.19 10.92 14.92
CA LEU A 27 5.75 12.17 14.41
C LEU A 27 4.57 13.17 14.27
N ASP A 28 4.85 14.43 13.95
CA ASP A 28 3.83 15.49 13.92
C ASP A 28 2.61 15.15 13.05
N ASN A 29 2.85 14.72 11.81
CA ASN A 29 1.83 14.39 10.81
C ASN A 29 1.77 12.91 10.43
N VAL A 30 2.64 12.07 11.02
CA VAL A 30 2.74 10.64 10.72
C VAL A 30 2.65 9.83 12.01
N ARG A 31 1.84 8.77 11.98
CA ARG A 31 1.82 7.75 13.02
C ARG A 31 2.00 6.39 12.40
N ILE A 32 2.70 5.51 13.09
CA ILE A 32 2.96 4.14 12.65
C ILE A 32 2.47 3.20 13.73
N TRP A 33 1.69 2.20 13.31
CA TRP A 33 1.22 1.12 14.16
C TRP A 33 1.65 -0.22 13.62
N THR A 34 1.75 -1.19 14.51
CA THR A 34 1.93 -2.59 14.18
C THR A 34 0.81 -3.42 14.78
N HIS A 35 0.55 -4.56 14.17
CA HIS A 35 -0.37 -5.56 14.66
C HIS A 35 0.19 -6.95 14.35
N GLU A 36 0.41 -7.75 15.39
CA GLU A 36 0.91 -9.12 15.27
C GLU A 36 -0.21 -10.11 15.55
N GLU A 37 -0.42 -11.04 14.62
CA GLU A 37 -1.38 -12.13 14.76
C GLU A 37 -0.74 -13.44 14.30
N GLY A 38 -0.38 -14.28 15.27
CA GLY A 38 0.36 -15.51 15.00
C GLY A 38 1.72 -15.21 14.34
N ALA A 39 1.93 -15.73 13.12
CA ALA A 39 3.14 -15.51 12.34
C ALA A 39 3.04 -14.32 11.36
N VAL A 40 1.94 -13.57 11.40
CA VAL A 40 1.68 -12.46 10.49
C VAL A 40 1.88 -11.13 11.21
N LEU A 41 2.78 -10.32 10.67
CA LEU A 41 2.93 -8.93 11.09
C LEU A 41 2.24 -8.02 10.08
N SER A 42 1.46 -7.07 10.57
CA SER A 42 0.87 -6.01 9.77
C SER A 42 1.32 -4.66 10.30
N PHE A 43 1.43 -3.67 9.42
CA PHE A 43 1.65 -2.30 9.84
C PHE A 43 0.64 -1.35 9.20
N LYS A 44 0.35 -0.25 9.91
CA LYS A 44 -0.47 0.87 9.46
C LYS A 44 0.40 2.12 9.52
N VAL A 45 0.32 2.96 8.51
CA VAL A 45 0.91 4.30 8.48
C VAL A 45 -0.21 5.30 8.24
N GLU A 46 -0.46 6.19 9.18
CA GLU A 46 -1.47 7.25 9.07
C GLU A 46 -0.76 8.56 8.84
N MET A 47 -1.21 9.27 7.82
CA MET A 47 -0.66 10.54 7.38
C MET A 47 -1.77 11.59 7.44
N GLN A 48 -1.47 12.72 8.04
CA GLN A 48 -2.32 13.91 8.03
C GLN A 48 -1.91 14.78 6.83
N VAL A 49 -2.83 15.01 5.90
CA VAL A 49 -2.55 15.66 4.61
C VAL A 49 -3.49 16.83 4.37
N LYS A 50 -2.96 17.95 3.87
CA LYS A 50 -3.68 19.20 3.62
C LYS A 50 -4.27 19.29 2.21
N VAL A 51 -4.85 18.19 1.72
CA VAL A 51 -5.60 18.16 0.47
C VAL A 51 -6.99 17.53 0.64
N PRO A 52 -7.95 17.85 -0.22
CA PRO A 52 -9.25 17.17 -0.23
C PRO A 52 -9.10 15.66 -0.49
N SER A 53 -9.93 14.85 0.18
CA SER A 53 -9.86 13.38 0.10
C SER A 53 -10.00 12.82 -1.33
N HIS A 54 -10.82 13.44 -2.18
CA HIS A 54 -10.99 13.03 -3.57
C HIS A 54 -9.74 13.28 -4.45
N ILE A 55 -8.95 14.32 -4.15
CA ILE A 55 -7.69 14.61 -4.83
C ILE A 55 -6.65 13.56 -4.43
N ALA A 56 -6.51 13.30 -3.12
CA ALA A 56 -5.63 12.24 -2.62
C ALA A 56 -6.01 10.88 -3.21
N PHE A 57 -7.32 10.57 -3.32
CA PHE A 57 -7.79 9.35 -3.96
C PHE A 57 -7.40 9.28 -5.43
N SER A 58 -7.59 10.34 -6.20
CA SER A 58 -7.20 10.37 -7.62
C SER A 58 -5.70 10.12 -7.82
N LEU A 59 -4.86 10.73 -6.98
CA LEU A 59 -3.40 10.60 -7.08
C LEU A 59 -2.91 9.21 -6.62
N LEU A 60 -3.43 8.69 -5.51
CA LEU A 60 -2.99 7.40 -4.95
C LEU A 60 -3.57 6.18 -5.68
N SER A 61 -4.68 6.35 -6.40
CA SER A 61 -5.27 5.30 -7.22
C SER A 61 -4.59 5.12 -8.58
N ASP A 62 -3.95 6.17 -9.12
CA ASP A 62 -3.01 6.01 -10.23
C ASP A 62 -1.71 5.41 -9.71
N PHE A 63 -1.70 4.09 -9.65
CA PHE A 63 -0.59 3.35 -9.10
C PHE A 63 0.72 3.53 -9.89
N SER A 64 0.66 4.00 -11.14
CA SER A 64 1.85 4.33 -11.92
C SER A 64 2.61 5.52 -11.35
N LEU A 65 1.92 6.42 -10.64
CA LEU A 65 2.53 7.59 -10.00
C LEU A 65 3.37 7.22 -8.77
N ARG A 66 3.14 6.04 -8.20
CA ARG A 66 3.80 5.60 -6.95
C ARG A 66 5.33 5.60 -7.04
N GLN A 67 5.89 5.30 -8.21
CA GLN A 67 7.34 5.30 -8.44
C GLN A 67 7.98 6.70 -8.29
N HIS A 68 7.21 7.79 -8.33
CA HIS A 68 7.74 9.15 -8.20
C HIS A 68 7.98 9.58 -6.75
N TRP A 69 7.36 8.90 -5.77
CA TRP A 69 7.45 9.28 -4.36
C TRP A 69 7.82 8.11 -3.43
N ASP A 70 7.54 6.87 -3.83
CA ASP A 70 7.91 5.67 -3.06
C ASP A 70 9.20 5.08 -3.62
N ARG A 71 10.33 5.36 -2.98
CA ARG A 71 11.65 4.83 -3.39
C ARG A 71 11.76 3.30 -3.43
N HIS A 72 10.81 2.59 -2.80
CA HIS A 72 10.77 1.14 -2.90
C HIS A 72 10.23 0.66 -4.25
N PHE A 73 9.62 1.55 -5.05
CA PHE A 73 9.09 1.28 -6.37
C PHE A 73 10.06 1.82 -7.42
N LEU A 74 10.81 0.92 -8.06
CA LEU A 74 11.69 1.30 -9.18
C LEU A 74 10.90 1.50 -10.47
N THR A 75 9.93 0.63 -10.73
CA THR A 75 9.02 0.76 -11.87
C THR A 75 7.62 0.32 -11.47
N CYS A 76 6.61 0.93 -12.07
CA CYS A 76 5.21 0.51 -11.96
C CYS A 76 4.54 0.54 -13.33
N LYS A 77 4.47 -0.61 -14.00
CA LYS A 77 3.98 -0.74 -15.38
C LYS A 77 2.57 -1.33 -15.39
N LEU A 78 1.61 -0.62 -15.98
CA LEU A 78 0.27 -1.15 -16.24
C LEU A 78 0.38 -2.33 -17.22
N LEU A 79 -0.13 -3.49 -16.82
CA LEU A 79 -0.22 -4.69 -17.64
C LEU A 79 -1.60 -4.84 -18.28
N GLN A 80 -2.64 -4.59 -17.51
CA GLN A 80 -4.02 -4.82 -17.94
C GLN A 80 -4.98 -3.90 -17.19
N THR A 81 -5.90 -3.27 -17.92
CA THR A 81 -7.12 -2.67 -17.36
C THR A 81 -8.19 -3.75 -17.32
N VAL A 82 -8.58 -4.18 -16.12
CA VAL A 82 -9.61 -5.21 -15.89
C VAL A 82 -10.99 -4.58 -15.93
N SER A 83 -11.14 -3.42 -15.31
CA SER A 83 -12.32 -2.55 -15.36
C SER A 83 -11.89 -1.11 -15.09
N GLU A 84 -12.84 -0.17 -15.01
CA GLU A 84 -12.55 1.21 -14.57
C GLU A 84 -11.99 1.26 -13.15
N GLU A 85 -12.39 0.30 -12.31
CA GLU A 85 -12.04 0.21 -10.89
C GLU A 85 -10.88 -0.76 -10.63
N GLU A 86 -10.44 -1.52 -11.63
CA GLU A 86 -9.46 -2.58 -11.45
C GLU A 86 -8.39 -2.60 -12.53
N LYS A 87 -7.13 -2.55 -12.08
CA LYS A 87 -5.97 -2.56 -12.96
C LYS A 87 -4.92 -3.51 -12.40
N ILE A 88 -4.20 -4.19 -13.28
CA ILE A 88 -3.10 -5.07 -12.93
C ILE A 88 -1.79 -4.40 -13.35
N TYR A 89 -0.84 -4.36 -12.42
CA TYR A 89 0.47 -3.76 -12.62
C TYR A 89 1.58 -4.78 -12.40
N HIS A 90 2.68 -4.60 -13.12
CA HIS A 90 3.99 -5.17 -12.79
C HIS A 90 4.79 -4.10 -12.05
N VAL A 91 5.26 -4.44 -10.86
CA VAL A 91 6.05 -3.55 -10.01
C VAL A 91 7.41 -4.17 -9.78
N THR A 92 8.47 -3.38 -9.94
CA THR A 92 9.82 -3.79 -9.54
C THR A 92 10.29 -2.98 -8.35
N SER A 93 11.01 -3.61 -7.43
CA SER A 93 11.50 -2.99 -6.20
C SER A 93 13.02 -3.10 -6.10
N ALA A 94 13.63 -2.09 -5.47
CA ALA A 94 15.07 -2.02 -5.29
C ALA A 94 15.60 -3.25 -4.52
N PRO A 95 16.76 -3.79 -4.91
CA PRO A 95 17.38 -4.88 -4.17
C PRO A 95 17.83 -4.41 -2.78
N LEU A 96 17.73 -5.28 -1.79
CA LEU A 96 18.57 -5.13 -0.60
C LEU A 96 20.00 -5.50 -0.95
N THR A 97 20.97 -4.93 -0.24
CA THR A 97 22.39 -5.27 -0.36
C THR A 97 22.57 -6.80 -0.30
N GLY A 98 23.16 -7.38 -1.35
CA GLY A 98 23.40 -8.82 -1.44
C GLY A 98 22.21 -9.68 -1.90
N HIS A 99 21.06 -9.08 -2.25
CA HIS A 99 19.87 -9.78 -2.72
C HIS A 99 19.49 -9.38 -4.15
N LYS A 100 18.81 -10.29 -4.87
CA LYS A 100 18.20 -9.98 -6.17
C LYS A 100 17.12 -8.90 -6.03
N PRO A 101 16.90 -8.06 -7.06
CA PRO A 101 15.74 -7.17 -7.08
C PRO A 101 14.44 -7.99 -7.03
N ARG A 102 13.37 -7.40 -6.53
CA ARG A 102 12.07 -8.05 -6.41
C ARG A 102 11.12 -7.55 -7.47
N ASP A 103 10.20 -8.42 -7.88
CA ASP A 103 9.07 -8.03 -8.68
C ASP A 103 7.75 -8.57 -8.12
N PHE A 104 6.67 -7.89 -8.47
CA PHE A 104 5.31 -8.22 -8.07
C PHE A 104 4.39 -8.06 -9.27
N VAL A 105 3.39 -8.92 -9.36
CA VAL A 105 2.22 -8.71 -10.22
C VAL A 105 1.04 -8.45 -9.30
N VAL A 106 0.50 -7.23 -9.33
CA VAL A 106 -0.49 -6.76 -8.34
C VAL A 106 -1.79 -6.33 -9.01
N LEU A 107 -2.91 -6.77 -8.44
CA LEU A 107 -4.23 -6.22 -8.70
C LEU A 107 -4.46 -5.03 -7.77
N VAL A 108 -4.75 -3.88 -8.36
CA VAL A 108 -5.16 -2.65 -7.67
C VAL A 108 -6.65 -2.47 -7.93
N SER A 109 -7.45 -2.52 -6.87
CA SER A 109 -8.90 -2.29 -6.89
C SER A 109 -9.20 -0.99 -6.16
N GLN A 110 -9.88 -0.05 -6.81
CA GLN A 110 -10.25 1.25 -6.25
C GLN A 110 -11.75 1.34 -6.02
N ARG A 111 -12.17 2.05 -4.97
CA ARG A 111 -13.59 2.25 -4.66
C ARG A 111 -13.83 3.59 -4.00
N GLN A 112 -14.81 4.33 -4.53
CA GLN A 112 -15.33 5.54 -3.91
C GLN A 112 -16.28 5.21 -2.74
N PRO A 113 -16.40 6.09 -1.74
CA PRO A 113 -17.30 5.86 -0.62
C PRO A 113 -18.76 5.83 -1.07
N CYS A 114 -19.55 4.87 -0.56
CA CYS A 114 -20.99 4.81 -0.83
C CYS A 114 -21.76 5.78 0.09
N ARG A 115 -21.16 6.15 1.23
CA ARG A 115 -21.69 7.09 2.23
C ARG A 115 -20.63 8.09 2.65
N PRO A 116 -20.98 9.33 3.05
CA PRO A 116 -20.00 10.36 3.41
C PRO A 116 -19.00 9.97 4.51
N GLN A 117 -19.37 9.04 5.41
CA GLN A 117 -18.52 8.57 6.51
C GLN A 117 -17.55 7.46 6.09
N GLU A 118 -17.77 6.84 4.93
CA GLU A 118 -16.89 5.78 4.42
C GLU A 118 -15.63 6.38 3.80
N PRO A 119 -14.49 5.68 3.86
CA PRO A 119 -13.27 6.12 3.20
C PRO A 119 -13.33 5.83 1.69
N TYR A 120 -12.53 6.57 0.93
CA TYR A 120 -12.07 6.08 -0.36
C TYR A 120 -11.08 4.94 -0.14
N MET A 121 -11.11 3.93 -1.01
CA MET A 121 -10.33 2.70 -0.85
C MET A 121 -9.48 2.45 -2.09
N VAL A 122 -8.21 2.11 -1.88
CA VAL A 122 -7.32 1.59 -2.92
C VAL A 122 -6.67 0.32 -2.36
N ALA A 123 -7.20 -0.85 -2.72
CA ALA A 123 -6.74 -2.14 -2.24
C ALA A 123 -5.76 -2.79 -3.22
N VAL A 124 -4.72 -3.42 -2.69
CA VAL A 124 -3.62 -4.01 -3.44
C VAL A 124 -3.37 -5.44 -2.94
N ARG A 125 -3.34 -6.38 -3.88
CA ARG A 125 -2.93 -7.77 -3.61
C ARG A 125 -2.18 -8.35 -4.80
N SER A 126 -1.33 -9.35 -4.56
CA SER A 126 -0.69 -10.08 -5.63
C SER A 126 -1.65 -11.02 -6.35
N VAL A 127 -1.44 -11.15 -7.66
CA VAL A 127 -2.16 -12.07 -8.56
C VAL A 127 -1.16 -12.74 -9.49
N THR A 128 -1.50 -13.94 -9.97
CA THR A 128 -0.69 -14.64 -10.98
C THR A 128 -1.27 -14.39 -12.36
N LEU A 129 -0.44 -13.93 -13.30
CA LEU A 129 -0.78 -13.83 -14.72
C LEU A 129 0.10 -14.78 -15.53
N ARG A 130 -0.52 -15.64 -16.34
CA ARG A 130 0.21 -16.59 -17.21
C ARG A 130 1.12 -15.90 -18.21
N THR A 131 0.76 -14.69 -18.65
CA THR A 131 1.53 -13.86 -19.58
C THR A 131 2.74 -13.17 -18.92
N VAL A 132 2.85 -13.19 -17.59
CA VAL A 132 3.96 -12.58 -16.84
C VAL A 132 4.47 -13.58 -15.79
N PRO A 133 5.09 -14.69 -16.22
CA PRO A 133 5.67 -15.67 -15.31
C PRO A 133 6.86 -15.07 -14.52
N PRO A 134 7.29 -15.72 -13.41
CA PRO A 134 8.51 -15.34 -12.72
C PRO A 134 9.73 -15.33 -13.66
N SER A 135 10.54 -14.28 -13.60
CA SER A 135 11.80 -14.16 -14.34
C SER A 135 12.98 -14.51 -13.43
N PRO A 136 14.04 -15.18 -13.93
CA PRO A 136 15.27 -15.43 -13.17
C PRO A 136 15.99 -14.15 -12.67
N GLU A 137 15.71 -13.01 -13.31
CA GLU A 137 16.26 -11.69 -12.96
C GLU A 137 15.72 -11.17 -11.63
N PHE A 138 14.50 -11.57 -11.25
CA PHE A 138 13.80 -11.06 -10.08
C PHE A 138 13.45 -12.16 -9.08
N CYS A 139 13.37 -11.79 -7.81
CA CYS A 139 12.70 -12.60 -6.79
C CYS A 139 11.20 -12.23 -6.78
N ARG A 140 10.37 -13.04 -7.45
CA ARG A 140 8.90 -12.87 -7.45
C ARG A 140 8.37 -12.95 -6.02
N SER A 141 7.79 -11.85 -5.58
CA SER A 141 7.28 -11.67 -4.22
C SER A 141 5.79 -11.41 -4.22
N GLU A 142 5.14 -11.60 -3.07
CA GLU A 142 3.69 -11.50 -2.94
C GLU A 142 3.26 -10.55 -1.82
N ILE A 143 2.21 -9.78 -2.11
CA ILE A 143 1.47 -8.93 -1.19
C ILE A 143 0.13 -9.61 -0.94
N LEU A 144 -0.13 -10.03 0.30
CA LEU A 144 -1.43 -10.65 0.66
C LEU A 144 -2.55 -9.61 0.69
N CYS A 145 -2.31 -8.52 1.42
CA CYS A 145 -3.25 -7.42 1.53
C CYS A 145 -2.47 -6.14 1.87
N ALA A 146 -2.60 -5.12 1.04
CA ALA A 146 -2.11 -3.78 1.31
C ALA A 146 -3.04 -2.75 0.70
N GLY A 147 -2.80 -1.47 0.97
CA GLY A 147 -3.54 -0.41 0.30
C GLY A 147 -3.77 0.82 1.14
N PHE A 148 -4.61 1.73 0.63
CA PHE A 148 -4.94 3.00 1.25
C PHE A 148 -6.42 3.05 1.64
N GLN A 149 -6.68 3.58 2.83
CA GLN A 149 -7.99 4.10 3.23
C GLN A 149 -7.85 5.62 3.42
N ILE A 150 -8.69 6.40 2.74
CA ILE A 150 -8.60 7.87 2.73
C ILE A 150 -9.88 8.43 3.33
N HIS A 151 -9.75 9.01 4.53
CA HIS A 151 -10.87 9.55 5.29
C HIS A 151 -10.92 11.07 5.14
N SER A 152 -12.08 11.59 4.73
CA SER A 152 -12.32 13.03 4.70
C SER A 152 -12.26 13.62 6.10
N LYS A 153 -11.54 14.74 6.28
CA LYS A 153 -11.55 15.52 7.53
C LYS A 153 -12.25 16.87 7.36
N SER A 154 -11.99 17.55 6.24
CA SER A 154 -12.62 18.81 5.87
C SER A 154 -12.65 18.96 4.35
N SER A 155 -13.11 20.10 3.85
CA SER A 155 -13.05 20.43 2.43
C SER A 155 -11.63 20.55 1.88
N SER A 156 -10.61 20.71 2.74
CA SER A 156 -9.21 20.93 2.35
C SER A 156 -8.22 20.02 3.09
N SER A 157 -8.70 18.96 3.76
CA SER A 157 -7.81 18.02 4.45
C SER A 157 -8.39 16.62 4.57
N CYS A 158 -7.50 15.63 4.64
CA CYS A 158 -7.86 14.23 4.82
C CYS A 158 -6.82 13.48 5.67
N THR A 159 -7.23 12.33 6.18
CA THR A 159 -6.32 11.33 6.73
C THR A 159 -6.10 10.23 5.69
N VAL A 160 -4.84 9.94 5.35
CA VAL A 160 -4.48 8.80 4.50
C VAL A 160 -3.88 7.70 5.38
N CYS A 161 -4.51 6.53 5.43
CA CYS A 161 -4.03 5.35 6.12
C CYS A 161 -3.51 4.33 5.10
N TYR A 162 -2.21 4.09 5.06
CA TYR A 162 -1.62 2.96 4.33
C TYR A 162 -1.54 1.73 5.24
N PHE A 163 -1.95 0.58 4.71
CA PHE A 163 -1.87 -0.71 5.39
C PHE A 163 -1.03 -1.68 4.57
N ASN A 164 -0.31 -2.57 5.26
CA ASN A 164 0.38 -3.67 4.61
C ASN A 164 0.47 -4.86 5.56
N GLN A 165 -0.03 -6.01 5.10
CA GLN A 165 0.16 -7.30 5.72
C GLN A 165 1.43 -7.95 5.19
N VAL A 166 2.42 -8.06 6.06
CA VAL A 166 3.77 -8.48 5.72
C VAL A 166 3.85 -10.00 5.67
N THR A 167 4.34 -10.54 4.55
CA THR A 167 4.67 -11.97 4.44
C THR A 167 6.10 -12.23 4.91
N SER A 168 6.37 -13.45 5.37
CA SER A 168 7.72 -13.87 5.80
C SER A 168 8.81 -13.58 4.76
N GLY A 169 8.47 -13.64 3.46
CA GLY A 169 9.39 -13.35 2.36
C GLY A 169 9.88 -11.91 2.27
N VAL A 170 9.13 -10.94 2.82
CA VAL A 170 9.50 -9.51 2.87
C VAL A 170 9.84 -9.03 4.28
N MET A 171 9.66 -9.84 5.32
CA MET A 171 10.02 -9.50 6.70
C MET A 171 11.46 -8.99 6.87
N PRO A 172 12.50 -9.55 6.22
CA PRO A 172 13.86 -9.00 6.34
C PRO A 172 14.00 -7.54 5.89
N TYR A 173 13.10 -7.05 5.01
CA TYR A 173 13.10 -5.68 4.47
C TYR A 173 12.45 -4.70 5.45
N LEU A 174 11.52 -5.19 6.25
CA LEU A 174 10.75 -4.39 7.19
C LEU A 174 11.28 -4.50 8.61
N ALA A 175 11.99 -5.58 8.94
CA ALA A 175 12.54 -5.84 10.25
C ALA A 175 13.32 -4.63 10.79
N ALA A 176 14.22 -4.04 10.00
CA ALA A 176 14.97 -2.85 10.41
C ALA A 176 14.07 -1.61 10.66
N ASN A 177 13.00 -1.43 9.89
CA ASN A 177 12.07 -0.31 10.10
C ASN A 177 11.25 -0.49 11.38
N LEU A 178 10.82 -1.72 11.63
CA LEU A 178 9.97 -2.12 12.75
C LEU A 178 10.75 -2.14 14.07
N THR A 179 12.02 -2.57 14.04
CA THR A 179 12.93 -2.47 15.19
C THR A 179 13.50 -1.06 15.39
N GLY A 180 13.18 -0.13 14.49
CA GLY A 180 13.57 1.27 14.57
C GLY A 180 15.02 1.57 14.15
N SER A 181 15.76 0.58 13.62
CA SER A 181 17.11 0.76 13.08
C SER A 181 17.12 1.33 11.65
N SER A 182 15.95 1.51 11.03
CA SER A 182 15.75 2.17 9.74
C SER A 182 14.55 3.13 9.81
N LYS A 183 14.65 4.25 9.09
CA LYS A 183 13.61 5.29 8.96
C LYS A 183 12.81 5.17 7.65
N SER A 184 12.96 4.07 6.92
CA SER A 184 12.45 3.95 5.55
C SER A 184 10.94 4.17 5.43
N ILE A 185 10.16 3.65 6.39
CA ILE A 185 8.71 3.84 6.44
C ILE A 185 8.34 5.31 6.68
N GLU A 186 9.06 6.00 7.57
CA GLU A 186 8.80 7.40 7.94
C GLU A 186 9.09 8.33 6.78
N ASP A 187 10.28 8.20 6.19
CA ASP A 187 10.69 8.99 5.03
C ASP A 187 9.72 8.79 3.86
N THR A 188 9.27 7.55 3.63
CA THR A 188 8.30 7.25 2.55
C THR A 188 6.93 7.89 2.85
N ALA A 189 6.52 7.92 4.12
CA ALA A 189 5.30 8.62 4.52
C ALA A 189 5.42 10.13 4.29
N LEU A 190 6.58 10.72 4.60
CA LEU A 190 6.84 12.15 4.35
C LEU A 190 6.88 12.48 2.86
N GLU A 191 7.50 11.66 2.02
CA GLU A 191 7.48 11.84 0.56
C GLU A 191 6.07 11.66 -0.02
N CYS A 192 5.27 10.75 0.52
CA CYS A 192 3.85 10.63 0.16
C CYS A 192 3.08 11.92 0.48
N ILE A 193 3.28 12.50 1.67
CA ILE A 193 2.65 13.78 2.06
C ILE A 193 3.09 14.90 1.10
N LYS A 194 4.38 15.01 0.80
CA LYS A 194 4.90 16.01 -0.16
C LYS A 194 4.39 15.81 -1.58
N PHE A 195 4.13 14.58 -2.01
CA PHE A 195 3.58 14.29 -3.33
C PHE A 195 2.10 14.69 -3.41
N LEU A 196 1.38 14.60 -2.30
CA LEU A 196 -0.04 14.93 -2.24
C LEU A 196 -0.32 16.41 -2.08
N GLU A 197 0.54 17.16 -1.38
CA GLU A 197 0.43 18.61 -1.11
C GLU A 197 1.09 19.48 -2.19
#